data_AF-A0A0Q6V613-F1
#
_entry.id   AF-A0A0Q6V613-F1
#
_cell.length_a   1.000
_cell.length_b   1.000
_cell.length_c   1.000
_cell.angle_alpha   90.00
_cell.angle_beta   90.00
_cell.angle_gamma   90.00
#
_symmetry.space_group_name_H-M   'P 1'
#
loop_
_entity.id
_entity.type
_entity.pdbx_description
1 polymer ?
#
loop_
_entity_poly.entity_id
_entity_poly.type
_entity_poly.pdbx_seq_one_letter_code
_entity_poly.pdbx_strand_id
1 'polypeptide(L)'
;MKRRSRSALKQRAAIAIGVVASLIAAVSVVMLLKGGGTSDDPSATRSDEASSLNGTGVTDSIEPEPSSGTPKSTGAPGGKGFASNAIDDPFGGEASDRRIYRVVITISSTGPAYIGYRYRDHRAMQTRVIDNSFTVSRSVRGPLPVAQAVAQVLERGSSATCRISVDGVVVSERTATGRYKVTVCAG
;
A
#
# COMPACT_ATOMS: atom_id res chain seq x y z
N MET A 1 14.36 -10.61 56.33
CA MET A 1 15.47 -10.14 55.46
C MET A 1 15.26 -10.66 54.03
N LYS A 2 14.96 -9.78 53.04
CA LYS A 2 15.35 -9.91 51.61
C LYS A 2 14.66 -8.80 50.78
N ARG A 3 15.37 -7.70 50.53
CA ARG A 3 15.03 -6.68 49.52
C ARG A 3 16.29 -6.35 48.73
N ARG A 4 16.61 -7.11 47.69
CA ARG A 4 17.67 -6.78 46.71
C ARG A 4 17.36 -7.42 45.35
N SER A 5 16.56 -6.76 44.50
CA SER A 5 16.48 -7.10 43.07
C SER A 5 15.96 -5.97 42.15
N ARG A 6 15.79 -4.74 42.65
CA ARG A 6 15.21 -3.63 41.84
C ARG A 6 16.23 -2.78 41.08
N SER A 7 17.54 -3.05 41.15
CA SER A 7 18.57 -2.20 40.53
C SER A 7 18.92 -2.56 39.08
N ALA A 8 18.75 -3.82 38.65
CA ALA A 8 19.20 -4.26 37.32
C ALA A 8 18.33 -3.76 36.14
N LEU A 9 17.05 -3.45 36.37
CA LEU A 9 16.14 -2.99 35.32
C LEU A 9 16.36 -1.52 34.93
N LYS A 10 16.81 -0.67 35.86
CA LYS A 10 17.02 0.76 35.57
C LYS A 10 18.23 1.02 34.66
N GLN A 11 19.24 0.15 34.73
CA GLN A 11 20.48 0.33 33.97
C GLN A 11 20.34 -0.02 32.49
N ARG A 12 19.42 -0.94 32.13
CA ARG A 12 19.15 -1.30 30.72
C ARG A 12 18.29 -0.27 29.98
N ALA A 13 17.40 0.43 30.69
CA ALA A 13 16.57 1.49 30.09
C ALA A 13 17.40 2.73 29.67
N ALA A 14 18.44 3.08 30.43
CA ALA A 14 19.28 4.23 30.13
C ALA A 14 20.09 4.06 28.83
N ILE A 15 20.55 2.83 28.53
CA ILE A 15 21.33 2.54 27.32
C ILE A 15 20.47 2.66 26.05
N ALA A 16 19.20 2.23 26.11
CA ALA A 16 18.30 2.30 24.96
C ALA A 16 17.97 3.75 24.55
N ILE A 17 17.83 4.67 25.51
CA ILE A 17 17.52 6.08 25.24
C ILE A 17 18.69 6.78 24.54
N GLY A 18 19.94 6.44 24.90
CA GLY A 18 21.13 7.04 24.28
C GLY A 18 21.27 6.71 22.79
N VAL A 19 20.91 5.50 22.37
CA VAL A 19 21.01 5.07 20.97
C VAL A 19 20.01 5.83 20.08
N VAL A 20 18.79 6.06 20.57
CA VAL A 20 17.76 6.79 19.82
C VAL A 20 18.14 8.27 19.62
N ALA A 21 18.67 8.92 20.66
CA ALA A 21 19.12 10.31 20.57
C ALA A 21 20.27 10.49 19.56
N SER A 22 21.22 9.55 19.51
CA SER A 22 22.33 9.56 18.55
C SER A 22 21.86 9.42 17.09
N LEU A 23 20.88 8.54 16.83
CA LEU A 23 20.31 8.36 15.50
C LEU A 23 19.59 9.61 14.98
N ILE A 24 18.85 10.31 15.85
CA ILE A 24 18.17 11.57 15.47
C ILE A 24 19.19 12.64 15.10
N ALA A 25 20.27 12.79 15.87
CA ALA A 25 21.33 13.76 15.58
C ALA A 25 22.01 13.47 14.22
N ALA A 26 22.29 12.20 13.92
CA ALA A 26 22.89 11.82 12.64
C ALA A 26 21.98 12.13 11.43
N VAL A 27 20.66 11.88 11.54
CA VAL A 27 19.71 12.17 10.46
C VAL A 27 19.58 13.67 10.21
N SER A 28 19.60 14.49 11.27
CA SER A 28 19.55 15.96 11.14
C SER A 28 20.77 16.52 10.41
N VAL A 29 21.97 15.99 10.66
CA VAL A 29 23.20 16.40 9.96
C VAL A 29 23.13 16.05 8.47
N VAL A 30 22.60 14.87 8.12
CA VAL A 30 22.45 14.44 6.71
C VAL A 30 21.43 15.30 5.96
N MET A 31 20.33 15.70 6.60
CA MET A 31 19.33 16.59 6.00
C MET A 31 19.88 18.00 5.75
N LEU A 32 20.70 18.53 6.67
CA LEU A 32 21.35 19.84 6.49
C LEU A 32 22.41 19.81 5.37
N LEU A 33 23.18 18.73 5.26
CA LEU A 33 24.17 18.57 4.18
C LEU A 33 23.52 18.34 2.80
N LYS A 34 22.25 17.95 2.75
CA LYS A 34 21.52 17.67 1.50
C LYS A 34 20.54 18.80 1.12
N GLY A 35 20.54 19.91 1.86
CA GLY A 35 19.78 21.10 1.50
C GLY A 35 20.47 21.91 0.40
N GLY A 36 19.73 22.27 -0.65
CA GLY A 36 20.12 23.34 -1.56
C GLY A 36 19.72 23.11 -3.01
N GLY A 37 18.43 23.23 -3.31
CA GLY A 37 17.93 23.13 -4.69
C GLY A 37 16.51 23.66 -4.83
N THR A 38 16.23 24.84 -4.25
CA THR A 38 15.06 25.64 -4.63
C THR A 38 15.42 26.41 -5.90
N SER A 39 14.98 25.90 -7.04
CA SER A 39 14.90 26.67 -8.28
C SER A 39 13.44 27.06 -8.46
N ASP A 40 13.15 28.29 -8.03
CA ASP A 40 12.01 29.06 -8.51
C ASP A 40 12.22 29.33 -10.00
N ASP A 41 11.24 28.98 -10.84
CA ASP A 41 11.13 29.55 -12.18
C ASP A 41 9.65 29.80 -12.50
N PRO A 42 9.21 31.08 -12.57
CA PRO A 42 7.88 31.43 -13.03
C PRO A 42 7.96 31.77 -14.51
N SER A 43 7.21 31.06 -15.36
CA SER A 43 6.87 31.59 -16.69
C SER A 43 5.55 31.04 -17.20
N ALA A 44 4.59 31.96 -17.27
CA ALA A 44 3.38 31.82 -18.04
C ALA A 44 3.72 31.72 -19.52
N THR A 45 3.12 30.79 -20.25
CA THR A 45 2.89 30.94 -21.68
C THR A 45 1.55 30.32 -22.03
N ARG A 46 0.63 31.21 -22.38
CA ARG A 46 -0.63 30.95 -23.07
C ARG A 46 -0.28 30.68 -24.53
N SER A 47 -0.74 29.56 -25.07
CA SER A 47 -0.87 29.39 -26.52
C SER A 47 -2.16 28.63 -26.78
N ASP A 48 -3.16 29.37 -27.22
CA ASP A 48 -4.32 28.85 -27.95
C ASP A 48 -3.83 28.43 -29.33
N GLU A 49 -3.91 27.15 -29.68
CA GLU A 49 -3.82 26.73 -31.08
C GLU A 49 -4.78 25.57 -31.35
N ALA A 50 -5.72 25.85 -32.26
CA ALA A 50 -6.65 24.91 -32.83
C ALA A 50 -6.00 24.21 -34.03
N SER A 51 -6.15 22.89 -34.15
CA SER A 51 -6.57 22.17 -35.38
C SER A 51 -5.95 20.79 -35.54
N SER A 52 -6.80 19.93 -36.10
CA SER A 52 -6.49 18.82 -37.02
C SER A 52 -6.26 17.42 -36.47
N LEU A 53 -7.33 16.64 -36.63
CA LEU A 53 -7.42 15.26 -37.09
C LEU A 53 -6.17 14.58 -37.71
N ASN A 54 -6.16 13.27 -37.47
CA ASN A 54 -5.43 12.16 -38.12
C ASN A 54 -3.98 11.89 -37.66
N GLY A 55 -3.84 10.82 -36.86
CA GLY A 55 -2.57 10.22 -36.50
C GLY A 55 -2.73 8.80 -35.98
N THR A 56 -2.57 7.85 -36.91
CA THR A 56 -2.32 6.41 -36.82
C THR A 56 -1.86 5.88 -35.45
N GLY A 57 -2.54 4.86 -34.94
CA GLY A 57 -2.22 4.19 -33.69
C GLY A 57 -0.82 3.57 -33.69
N VAL A 58 0.03 4.07 -32.80
CA VAL A 58 1.23 3.40 -32.31
C VAL A 58 0.89 2.87 -30.93
N THR A 59 0.88 1.54 -30.80
CA THR A 59 0.73 0.87 -29.51
C THR A 59 2.08 0.87 -28.81
N ASP A 60 2.37 1.91 -28.04
CA ASP A 60 3.49 1.89 -27.09
C ASP A 60 3.13 0.96 -25.93
N SER A 61 3.61 -0.29 -26.02
CA SER A 61 3.74 -1.20 -24.88
C SER A 61 4.78 -0.61 -23.93
N ILE A 62 4.31 0.21 -22.99
CA ILE A 62 5.11 0.64 -21.84
C ILE A 62 5.29 -0.59 -20.94
N GLU A 63 6.46 -1.21 -21.04
CA GLU A 63 6.94 -2.22 -20.11
C GLU A 63 7.11 -1.57 -18.73
N PRO A 64 6.34 -1.97 -17.70
CA PRO A 64 6.50 -1.38 -16.39
C PRO A 64 7.81 -1.87 -15.79
N GLU A 65 8.74 -0.94 -15.54
CA GLU A 65 9.96 -1.22 -14.80
C GLU A 65 9.61 -1.94 -13.47
N PRO A 66 10.30 -3.06 -13.15
CA PRO A 66 10.14 -3.69 -11.86
C PRO A 66 10.70 -2.77 -10.78
N SER A 67 9.81 -2.06 -10.07
CA SER A 67 10.17 -1.31 -8.87
C SER A 67 10.62 -2.31 -7.79
N SER A 68 11.92 -2.57 -7.74
CA SER A 68 12.62 -3.36 -6.72
C SER A 68 12.81 -2.54 -5.43
N GLY A 69 11.77 -1.80 -5.02
CA GLY A 69 11.70 -1.19 -3.71
C GLY A 69 11.18 -2.22 -2.72
N THR A 70 12.05 -2.77 -1.87
CA THR A 70 11.63 -3.55 -0.70
C THR A 70 10.66 -2.67 0.10
N PRO A 71 9.37 -3.06 0.26
CA PRO A 71 8.42 -2.24 0.98
C PRO A 71 8.88 -2.16 2.44
N LYS A 72 9.39 -0.99 2.83
CA LYS A 72 9.66 -0.67 4.22
C LYS A 72 8.30 -0.65 4.90
N SER A 73 8.00 -1.71 5.65
CA SER A 73 6.81 -1.85 6.48
C SER A 73 6.78 -0.70 7.48
N THR A 74 6.12 0.40 7.11
CA THR A 74 5.83 1.50 8.02
C THR A 74 4.79 0.98 8.98
N GLY A 75 5.17 0.86 10.26
CA GLY A 75 4.35 0.29 11.31
C GLY A 75 2.91 0.78 11.22
N ALA A 76 1.98 -0.18 11.16
CA ALA A 76 0.55 0.09 11.14
C ALA A 76 0.19 1.07 12.26
N PRO A 77 -0.49 2.20 11.96
CA PRO A 77 -0.97 3.08 13.00
C PRO A 77 -1.86 2.27 13.95
N GLY A 78 -1.61 2.37 15.26
CA GLY A 78 -2.30 1.64 16.33
C GLY A 78 -3.78 2.01 16.52
N GLY A 79 -4.49 2.28 15.42
CA GLY A 79 -5.93 2.43 15.38
C GLY A 79 -6.57 1.07 15.57
N LYS A 80 -7.56 1.02 16.48
CA LYS A 80 -8.46 -0.10 16.72
C LYS A 80 -8.64 -0.91 15.44
N GLY A 81 -8.09 -2.11 15.42
CA GLY A 81 -8.08 -2.99 14.26
C GLY A 81 -9.48 -3.08 13.67
N PHE A 82 -9.55 -3.23 12.33
CA PHE A 82 -10.79 -3.51 11.62
C PHE A 82 -11.70 -4.34 12.49
N ALA A 83 -12.91 -3.83 12.80
CA ALA A 83 -13.88 -4.55 13.60
C ALA A 83 -14.04 -5.94 12.98
N SER A 84 -13.43 -6.93 13.63
CA SER A 84 -13.30 -8.29 13.14
C SER A 84 -14.62 -9.00 13.40
N ASN A 85 -15.69 -8.55 12.76
CA ASN A 85 -16.72 -9.49 12.38
C ASN A 85 -15.97 -10.54 11.56
N ALA A 86 -16.02 -11.79 11.98
CA ALA A 86 -15.28 -12.87 11.34
C ALA A 86 -15.67 -12.90 9.85
N ILE A 87 -14.87 -12.23 9.01
CA ILE A 87 -15.02 -12.32 7.57
C ILE A 87 -14.52 -13.71 7.26
N ASP A 88 -15.40 -14.56 6.77
CA ASP A 88 -15.05 -15.90 6.32
C ASP A 88 -13.80 -15.82 5.46
N ASP A 89 -12.77 -16.59 5.81
CA ASP A 89 -11.53 -16.60 5.05
C ASP A 89 -11.86 -17.10 3.64
N PRO A 90 -11.80 -16.26 2.59
CA PRO A 90 -12.20 -16.66 1.24
C PRO A 90 -11.32 -17.80 0.69
N PHE A 91 -10.20 -18.11 1.37
CA PHE A 91 -9.29 -19.17 1.01
C PHE A 91 -9.53 -20.50 1.75
N GLY A 92 -10.53 -20.60 2.63
CA GLY A 92 -10.73 -21.74 3.53
C GLY A 92 -11.09 -23.08 2.88
N GLY A 93 -11.49 -23.09 1.61
CA GLY A 93 -11.81 -24.33 0.89
C GLY A 93 -10.57 -25.11 0.47
N GLU A 94 -10.53 -26.42 0.77
CA GLU A 94 -9.62 -27.36 0.12
C GLU A 94 -10.10 -27.58 -1.32
N ALA A 95 -9.51 -26.87 -2.28
CA ALA A 95 -9.75 -27.17 -3.68
C ALA A 95 -8.47 -27.70 -4.34
N SER A 96 -8.65 -28.77 -5.10
CA SER A 96 -7.59 -29.57 -5.74
C SER A 96 -7.01 -28.92 -6.99
N ASP A 97 -7.63 -27.83 -7.47
CA ASP A 97 -7.14 -27.10 -8.64
C ASP A 97 -5.84 -26.36 -8.31
N ARG A 98 -4.80 -26.66 -9.09
CA ARG A 98 -3.44 -26.12 -8.94
C ARG A 98 -3.04 -25.25 -10.12
N ARG A 99 -4.01 -24.69 -10.85
CA ARG A 99 -3.77 -23.71 -11.91
C ARG A 99 -3.01 -22.49 -11.37
N ILE A 100 -2.16 -21.93 -12.22
CA ILE A 100 -1.47 -20.67 -11.99
C ILE A 100 -2.28 -19.58 -12.67
N TYR A 101 -2.64 -18.56 -11.92
CA TYR A 101 -3.41 -17.41 -12.37
C TYR A 101 -2.55 -16.16 -12.31
N ARG A 102 -2.63 -15.30 -13.34
CA ARG A 102 -2.02 -13.96 -13.30
C ARG A 102 -3.01 -12.99 -12.67
N VAL A 103 -2.72 -12.55 -11.45
CA VAL A 103 -3.59 -11.68 -10.66
C VAL A 103 -3.06 -10.25 -10.70
N VAL A 104 -3.93 -9.29 -10.98
CA VAL A 104 -3.65 -7.86 -10.84
C VAL A 104 -4.64 -7.25 -9.86
N ILE A 105 -4.11 -6.69 -8.77
CA ILE A 105 -4.88 -5.93 -7.78
C ILE A 105 -4.64 -4.45 -8.08
N THR A 106 -5.70 -3.71 -8.33
CA THR A 106 -5.68 -2.26 -8.49
C THR A 106 -6.55 -1.64 -7.39
N ILE A 107 -6.00 -0.69 -6.66
CA ILE A 107 -6.75 0.10 -5.69
C ILE A 107 -6.56 1.56 -6.04
N SER A 108 -7.64 2.28 -6.31
CA SER A 108 -7.64 3.72 -6.51
C SER A 108 -8.39 4.41 -5.37
N SER A 109 -8.02 5.64 -5.09
CA SER A 109 -8.63 6.46 -4.05
C SER A 109 -8.59 7.93 -4.44
N THR A 110 -9.59 8.67 -3.98
CA THR A 110 -9.60 10.13 -4.03
C THR A 110 -9.25 10.65 -2.63
N GLY A 111 -7.95 10.80 -2.38
CA GLY A 111 -7.36 11.17 -1.08
C GLY A 111 -6.75 9.98 -0.34
N PRO A 112 -6.31 10.17 0.92
CA PRO A 112 -5.61 9.12 1.65
C PRO A 112 -6.54 7.93 1.96
N ALA A 113 -6.05 6.73 1.69
CA ALA A 113 -6.69 5.47 2.03
C ALA A 113 -5.69 4.47 2.62
N TYR A 114 -6.12 3.72 3.64
CA TYR A 114 -5.38 2.58 4.15
C TYR A 114 -5.78 1.33 3.38
N ILE A 115 -4.82 0.59 2.85
CA ILE A 115 -5.06 -0.60 2.05
C ILE A 115 -4.42 -1.83 2.67
N GLY A 116 -5.02 -2.97 2.42
CA GLY A 116 -4.49 -4.29 2.74
C GLY A 116 -4.70 -5.23 1.56
N TYR A 117 -3.71 -6.04 1.21
CA TYR A 117 -3.90 -7.12 0.24
C TYR A 117 -3.11 -8.36 0.62
N ARG A 118 -3.62 -9.52 0.19
CA ARG A 118 -2.96 -10.81 0.36
C ARG A 118 -3.29 -11.73 -0.81
N TYR A 119 -2.42 -12.68 -1.04
CA TYR A 119 -2.60 -13.75 -2.02
C TYR A 119 -2.82 -15.07 -1.31
N ARG A 120 -3.45 -16.03 -1.99
CA ARG A 120 -3.74 -17.35 -1.41
C ARG A 120 -2.48 -18.08 -0.95
N ASP A 121 -1.38 -17.96 -1.71
CA ASP A 121 -0.09 -18.59 -1.42
C ASP A 121 0.70 -17.87 -0.31
N HIS A 122 0.35 -16.61 0.01
CA HIS A 122 0.95 -15.84 1.10
C HIS A 122 -0.11 -15.22 2.00
N ARG A 123 -0.36 -15.89 3.13
CA ARG A 123 -1.41 -15.50 4.07
C ARG A 123 -1.19 -14.16 4.80
N ALA A 124 0.04 -13.64 4.83
CA ALA A 124 0.34 -12.37 5.48
C ALA A 124 -0.23 -11.20 4.67
N MET A 125 -1.15 -10.45 5.28
CA MET A 125 -1.69 -9.22 4.70
C MET A 125 -0.58 -8.16 4.61
N GLN A 126 -0.29 -7.69 3.41
CA GLN A 126 0.56 -6.52 3.19
C GLN A 126 -0.30 -5.27 3.33
N THR A 127 0.15 -4.28 4.09
CA THR A 127 -0.61 -3.05 4.33
C THR A 127 0.22 -1.81 4.02
N ARG A 128 -0.45 -0.75 3.56
CA ARG A 128 0.15 0.56 3.30
C ARG A 128 -0.92 1.65 3.24
N VAL A 129 -0.49 2.90 3.36
CA VAL A 129 -1.32 4.07 3.02
C VAL A 129 -1.03 4.47 1.57
N ILE A 130 -2.06 4.90 0.85
CA ILE A 130 -1.99 5.41 -0.52
C ILE A 130 -2.76 6.73 -0.60
N ASP A 131 -2.37 7.62 -1.51
CA ASP A 131 -3.09 8.89 -1.73
C ASP A 131 -3.91 8.92 -3.05
N ASN A 132 -3.50 8.13 -4.06
CA ASN A 132 -4.13 8.13 -5.38
C ASN A 132 -4.40 6.71 -5.89
N SER A 133 -3.34 5.93 -6.17
CA SER A 133 -3.51 4.58 -6.71
C SER A 133 -2.38 3.65 -6.28
N PHE A 134 -2.68 2.36 -6.32
CA PHE A 134 -1.76 1.28 -6.08
C PHE A 134 -2.12 0.11 -6.98
N THR A 135 -1.12 -0.43 -7.67
CA THR A 135 -1.28 -1.61 -8.51
C THR A 135 -0.19 -2.61 -8.18
N VAL A 136 -0.56 -3.87 -8.02
CA VAL A 136 0.37 -4.99 -7.85
C VAL A 136 -0.08 -6.17 -8.69
N SER A 137 0.87 -6.80 -9.38
CA SER A 137 0.64 -7.95 -10.24
C SER A 137 1.49 -9.12 -9.78
N ARG A 138 0.89 -10.31 -9.74
CA ARG A 138 1.60 -11.54 -9.35
C ARG A 138 0.94 -12.79 -9.93
N SER A 139 1.75 -13.79 -10.25
CA SER A 139 1.27 -15.14 -10.54
C SER A 139 1.04 -15.92 -9.24
N VAL A 140 -0.16 -16.45 -9.05
CA VAL A 140 -0.58 -17.18 -7.84
C VAL A 140 -1.06 -18.56 -8.22
N ARG A 141 -0.64 -19.57 -7.48
CA ARG A 141 -1.07 -20.95 -7.68
C ARG A 141 -2.16 -21.32 -6.70
N GLY A 142 -3.25 -21.91 -7.20
CA GLY A 142 -4.31 -22.47 -6.38
C GLY A 142 -5.70 -22.19 -6.94
N PRO A 143 -6.75 -22.67 -6.25
CA PRO A 143 -8.13 -22.45 -6.67
C PRO A 143 -8.56 -21.01 -6.39
N LEU A 144 -9.54 -20.53 -7.18
CA LEU A 144 -10.20 -19.24 -6.94
C LEU A 144 -10.99 -19.27 -5.61
N PRO A 145 -11.08 -18.14 -4.89
CA PRO A 145 -10.37 -16.89 -5.13
C PRO A 145 -8.87 -17.01 -4.79
N VAL A 146 -8.03 -16.30 -5.53
CA VAL A 146 -6.56 -16.34 -5.42
C VAL A 146 -5.96 -15.10 -4.75
N ALA A 147 -6.74 -14.06 -4.57
CA ALA A 147 -6.37 -12.80 -3.92
C ALA A 147 -7.53 -12.16 -3.16
N GLN A 148 -7.16 -11.32 -2.20
CA GLN A 148 -8.08 -10.46 -1.46
C GLN A 148 -7.44 -9.08 -1.29
N ALA A 149 -8.24 -8.04 -1.45
CA ALA A 149 -7.87 -6.66 -1.24
C ALA A 149 -8.91 -5.95 -0.39
N VAL A 150 -8.46 -5.04 0.46
CA VAL A 150 -9.28 -4.19 1.33
C VAL A 150 -8.77 -2.76 1.17
N ALA A 151 -9.69 -1.81 1.09
CA ALA A 151 -9.36 -0.39 1.14
C ALA A 151 -10.29 0.33 2.11
N GLN A 152 -9.74 1.19 2.95
CA GLN A 152 -10.45 2.05 3.89
C GLN A 152 -10.12 3.51 3.61
N VAL A 153 -11.16 4.30 3.34
CA VAL A 153 -11.03 5.74 3.14
C VAL A 153 -10.63 6.40 4.45
N LEU A 154 -9.55 7.19 4.50
CA LEU A 154 -9.14 7.91 5.71
C LEU A 154 -9.89 9.25 5.83
N GLU A 155 -9.61 10.01 6.90
CA GLU A 155 -10.35 11.22 7.25
C GLU A 155 -10.43 12.26 6.12
N ARG A 156 -9.33 12.41 5.35
CA ARG A 156 -9.24 13.36 4.23
C ARG A 156 -9.56 12.73 2.87
N GLY A 157 -9.89 11.44 2.83
CA GLY A 157 -10.31 10.75 1.61
C GLY A 157 -11.82 10.85 1.38
N SER A 158 -12.24 10.74 0.12
CA SER A 158 -13.66 10.76 -0.28
C SER A 158 -14.15 9.42 -0.84
N SER A 159 -13.31 8.68 -1.55
CA SER A 159 -13.65 7.36 -2.08
C SER A 159 -12.43 6.45 -2.17
N ALA A 160 -12.67 5.13 -2.18
CA ALA A 160 -11.69 4.12 -2.52
C ALA A 160 -12.35 2.99 -3.32
N THR A 161 -11.73 2.61 -4.42
CA THR A 161 -12.15 1.51 -5.30
C THR A 161 -11.10 0.42 -5.28
N CYS A 162 -11.51 -0.81 -4.98
CA CYS A 162 -10.66 -1.99 -5.20
C CYS A 162 -11.13 -2.70 -6.48
N ARG A 163 -10.18 -3.26 -7.22
CA ARG A 163 -10.40 -4.06 -8.42
C ARG A 163 -9.39 -5.20 -8.43
N ILE A 164 -9.87 -6.42 -8.69
CA ILE A 164 -9.04 -7.60 -8.89
C ILE A 164 -9.35 -8.14 -10.29
N SER A 165 -8.31 -8.33 -11.09
CA SER A 165 -8.39 -9.08 -12.33
C SER A 165 -7.55 -10.35 -12.29
N VAL A 166 -8.04 -11.38 -12.94
CA VAL A 166 -7.45 -12.71 -13.04
C VAL A 166 -7.36 -13.07 -14.51
N ASP A 167 -6.15 -13.38 -15.00
CA ASP A 167 -5.86 -13.66 -16.41
C ASP A 167 -6.39 -12.57 -17.36
N GLY A 168 -6.35 -11.30 -16.91
CA GLY A 168 -6.83 -10.14 -17.68
C GLY A 168 -8.32 -9.83 -17.54
N VAL A 169 -9.11 -10.71 -16.90
CA VAL A 169 -10.56 -10.53 -16.70
C VAL A 169 -10.84 -9.93 -15.32
N VAL A 170 -11.65 -8.88 -15.23
CA VAL A 170 -12.06 -8.30 -13.94
C VAL A 170 -13.05 -9.23 -13.25
N VAL A 171 -12.66 -9.79 -12.11
CA VAL A 171 -13.49 -10.73 -11.35
C VAL A 171 -14.17 -10.06 -10.15
N SER A 172 -13.63 -8.94 -9.68
CA SER A 172 -14.17 -8.20 -8.54
C SER A 172 -13.83 -6.72 -8.69
N GLU A 173 -14.83 -5.85 -8.57
CA GLU A 173 -14.65 -4.41 -8.51
C GLU A 173 -15.67 -3.84 -7.51
N ARG A 174 -15.21 -3.06 -6.53
CA ARG A 174 -16.07 -2.45 -5.51
C ARG A 174 -15.55 -1.10 -5.06
N THR A 175 -16.47 -0.15 -4.96
CA THR A 175 -16.19 1.21 -4.50
C THR A 175 -16.86 1.48 -3.15
N ALA A 176 -16.10 2.10 -2.25
CA ALA A 176 -16.60 2.68 -1.01
C ALA A 176 -16.49 4.21 -1.10
N THR A 177 -17.59 4.91 -0.77
CA THR A 177 -17.65 6.38 -0.80
C THR A 177 -18.04 6.91 0.57
N GLY A 178 -17.25 7.85 1.08
CA GLY A 178 -17.40 8.45 2.39
C GLY A 178 -16.26 8.11 3.35
N ARG A 179 -16.04 9.00 4.31
CA ARG A 179 -14.97 8.87 5.32
C ARG A 179 -15.12 7.57 6.10
N TYR A 180 -13.98 6.89 6.32
CA TYR A 180 -13.89 5.62 7.05
C TYR A 180 -14.67 4.44 6.45
N LYS A 181 -15.22 4.59 5.25
CA LYS A 181 -15.87 3.48 4.55
C LYS A 181 -14.83 2.49 4.07
N VAL A 182 -15.21 1.22 4.09
CA VAL A 182 -14.35 0.08 3.74
C VAL A 182 -14.96 -0.64 2.55
N THR A 183 -14.11 -0.99 1.58
CA THR A 183 -14.44 -1.90 0.48
C THR A 183 -13.53 -3.13 0.55
N VAL A 184 -14.05 -4.29 0.16
CA VAL A 184 -13.35 -5.57 0.15
C VAL A 184 -13.60 -6.25 -1.19
N CYS A 185 -12.52 -6.60 -1.89
CA CYS A 185 -12.55 -7.38 -3.12
C CYS A 185 -11.91 -8.74 -2.87
N ALA A 186 -12.48 -9.79 -3.46
CA ALA A 186 -11.91 -11.13 -3.48
C ALA A 186 -12.08 -11.70 -4.89
N GLY A 187 -11.02 -12.32 -5.41
CA GLY A 187 -10.93 -12.76 -6.81
C GLY A 187 -9.82 -13.75 -7.01
#